data_AF-A0A7J6W120-F1
#
_entry.id   AF-A0A7J6W120-F1
#
_cell.length_a   1.000
_cell.length_b   1.000
_cell.length_c   1.000
_cell.angle_alpha   90.00
_cell.angle_beta   90.00
_cell.angle_gamma   90.00
#
_symmetry.space_group_name_H-M   'P 1'
#
loop_
_entity.id
_entity.type
_entity.pdbx_description
1 polymer ?
#
loop_
_entity_poly.entity_id
_entity_poly.type
_entity_poly.pdbx_seq_one_letter_code
_entity_poly.pdbx_strand_id
1 'polypeptide(L)'
;VLVRNVPPDPDETVSELVEHFFLVNHPARYLTHQVLYNANELEKLVKEKKNMQNWLDYYQLKHSRNQSKRPTVKTGLLGLCGDKVDSIDFYTSEIEKISKDIEAERERVKNNPKSIMPAAFVSFKSRYDAAVCAQTQQTRNPTIWLTEWAPDPRDVYWQNLAIPFVTLTVRRLIIAVAFFFLTFFFMIPIAFVQSLANIAAIEKAVPFLKPIIEAHGIKSIIQGFLPGIALKIFLILLPTILMIMSKFEGFISISSLERRSATRYHLFKLVNVFLGSIVTGTALQQLHTFIHESATEYVL
;
A
#
# COMPACT_ATOMS: atom_id res chain seq x y z
N VAL A 1 0.78 -17.18 17.55
CA VAL A 1 0.88 -15.79 18.08
C VAL A 1 2.09 -15.15 17.44
N LEU A 2 1.99 -13.90 16.98
CA LEU A 2 3.14 -13.14 16.49
C LEU A 2 3.72 -12.37 17.68
N VAL A 3 5.01 -12.58 17.93
CA VAL A 3 5.75 -11.88 18.98
C VAL A 3 6.69 -10.88 18.31
N ARG A 4 6.64 -9.62 18.74
CA ARG A 4 7.45 -8.53 18.19
C ARG A 4 8.18 -7.77 19.30
N ASN A 5 9.25 -7.08 18.90
CA ASN A 5 10.07 -6.28 19.79
C ASN A 5 10.63 -7.10 20.95
N VAL A 6 11.18 -8.27 20.61
CA VAL A 6 12.00 -9.09 21.52
C VAL A 6 13.22 -8.25 21.91
N PRO A 7 13.53 -8.08 23.21
CA PRO A 7 14.68 -7.29 23.62
C PRO A 7 15.98 -7.92 23.11
N PRO A 8 16.99 -7.12 22.71
CA PRO A 8 18.29 -7.64 22.37
C PRO A 8 18.98 -8.16 23.64
N ASP A 9 19.61 -9.33 23.53
CA ASP A 9 20.43 -9.92 24.57
C ASP A 9 21.87 -10.11 24.04
N PRO A 10 22.92 -9.80 24.82
CA PRO A 10 24.30 -9.97 24.38
C PRO A 10 24.75 -11.43 24.34
N ASP A 11 24.13 -12.30 25.13
CA ASP A 11 24.57 -13.67 25.36
C ASP A 11 23.69 -14.69 24.60
N GLU A 12 22.39 -14.43 24.48
CA GLU A 12 21.42 -15.32 23.80
C GLU A 12 21.01 -14.82 22.41
N THR A 13 20.85 -15.75 21.46
CA THR A 13 20.20 -15.44 20.18
C THR A 13 18.70 -15.19 20.38
N VAL A 14 18.06 -14.48 19.43
CA VAL A 14 16.59 -14.27 19.47
C VAL A 14 15.83 -15.60 19.55
N SER A 15 16.36 -16.67 18.95
CA SER A 15 15.75 -18.00 19.00
C SER A 15 15.75 -18.58 20.41
N GLU A 16 16.92 -18.59 21.05
CA GLU A 16 17.13 -19.11 22.41
C GLU A 16 16.34 -18.29 23.42
N LEU A 17 16.37 -16.96 23.28
CA LEU A 17 15.65 -16.06 24.16
C LEU A 17 14.12 -16.26 24.09
N VAL A 18 13.57 -16.47 22.88
CA VAL A 18 12.14 -16.78 22.70
C VAL A 18 11.83 -18.14 23.33
N GLU A 19 12.64 -19.15 23.09
CA GLU A 19 12.44 -20.47 23.68
C GLU A 19 12.47 -20.43 25.21
N HIS A 20 13.51 -19.85 25.79
CA HIS A 20 13.66 -19.69 27.24
C HIS A 20 12.47 -18.91 27.84
N PHE A 21 12.10 -17.78 27.23
CA PHE A 21 10.98 -16.97 27.70
C PHE A 21 9.67 -17.75 27.74
N PHE A 22 9.34 -18.50 26.69
CA PHE A 22 8.07 -19.23 26.61
C PHE A 22 8.07 -20.53 27.42
N LEU A 23 9.21 -21.19 27.59
CA LEU A 23 9.33 -22.35 28.48
C LEU A 23 9.13 -21.98 29.95
N VAL A 24 9.65 -20.83 30.38
CA VAL A 24 9.51 -20.34 31.76
C VAL A 24 8.10 -19.82 32.03
N ASN A 25 7.55 -18.97 31.15
CA ASN A 25 6.27 -18.30 31.39
C ASN A 25 5.04 -19.15 31.00
N HIS A 26 5.19 -20.07 30.03
CA HIS A 26 4.10 -20.91 29.52
C HIS A 26 4.52 -22.40 29.50
N PRO A 27 4.88 -22.97 30.67
CA PRO A 27 5.40 -24.33 30.76
C PRO A 27 4.37 -25.35 30.26
N ALA A 28 4.85 -26.39 29.59
CA ALA A 28 4.06 -27.47 28.96
C ALA A 28 3.05 -27.05 27.86
N ARG A 29 2.81 -25.75 27.66
CA ARG A 29 1.89 -25.18 26.65
C ARG A 29 2.58 -24.79 25.36
N TYR A 30 3.83 -24.32 25.47
CA TYR A 30 4.70 -24.01 24.34
C TYR A 30 4.90 -25.24 23.44
N LEU A 31 4.83 -25.04 22.12
CA LEU A 31 5.04 -26.09 21.12
C LEU A 31 6.33 -25.86 20.33
N THR A 32 6.45 -24.72 19.66
CA THR A 32 7.58 -24.38 18.81
C THR A 32 7.55 -22.89 18.48
N HIS A 33 8.66 -22.34 18.00
CA HIS A 33 8.73 -21.00 17.45
C HIS A 33 9.46 -20.99 16.10
N GLN A 34 9.15 -19.98 15.30
CA GLN A 34 9.85 -19.68 14.05
C GLN A 34 10.33 -18.24 14.11
N VAL A 35 11.65 -18.05 14.15
CA VAL A 35 12.29 -16.74 14.09
C VAL A 35 12.13 -16.14 12.70
N LEU A 36 11.97 -14.81 12.65
CA LEU A 36 11.86 -14.05 11.42
C LEU A 36 13.20 -13.47 10.99
N TYR A 37 13.44 -13.50 9.69
CA TYR A 37 14.63 -12.96 9.05
C TYR A 37 14.24 -11.83 8.09
N ASN A 38 15.09 -10.82 8.00
CA ASN A 38 14.96 -9.75 7.02
C ASN A 38 15.34 -10.27 5.63
N ALA A 39 14.33 -10.76 4.91
CA ALA A 39 14.48 -11.36 3.58
C ALA A 39 13.96 -10.44 2.47
N ASN A 40 13.95 -9.12 2.66
CA ASN A 40 13.39 -8.17 1.68
C ASN A 40 14.12 -8.21 0.33
N GLU A 41 15.45 -8.35 0.35
CA GLU A 41 16.27 -8.47 -0.86
C GLU A 41 16.03 -9.81 -1.56
N LEU A 42 15.99 -10.91 -0.79
CA LEU A 42 15.63 -12.24 -1.29
C LEU A 42 14.23 -12.27 -1.93
N GLU A 43 13.24 -11.63 -1.30
CA GLU A 43 11.87 -11.53 -1.85
C GLU A 43 11.89 -10.79 -3.20
N LYS A 44 12.66 -9.71 -3.32
CA LYS A 44 12.82 -8.95 -4.56
C LYS A 44 13.40 -9.83 -5.67
N LEU A 45 14.48 -10.56 -5.41
CA LEU A 45 15.10 -11.47 -6.37
C LEU A 45 14.15 -12.60 -6.80
N VAL A 46 13.44 -13.21 -5.85
CA VAL A 46 12.44 -14.26 -6.14
C VAL A 46 11.30 -13.71 -7.01
N LYS A 47 10.84 -12.49 -6.76
CA LYS A 47 9.82 -11.84 -7.56
C LYS A 47 10.32 -11.53 -8.98
N GLU A 48 11.56 -11.08 -9.11
CA GLU A 48 12.21 -10.85 -10.40
C GLU A 48 12.35 -12.13 -11.22
N LYS A 49 12.82 -13.23 -10.59
CA LYS A 49 12.86 -14.56 -11.21
C LYS A 49 11.49 -15.00 -11.73
N LYS A 50 10.42 -14.83 -10.93
CA LYS A 50 9.05 -15.16 -11.36
C LYS A 50 8.60 -14.33 -12.57
N ASN A 51 8.92 -13.03 -12.59
CA ASN A 51 8.59 -12.18 -13.74
C ASN A 51 9.36 -12.62 -14.99
N MET A 52 10.65 -12.95 -14.87
CA MET A 52 11.43 -13.48 -15.98
C MET A 52 10.92 -14.82 -16.48
N GLN A 53 10.49 -15.70 -15.57
CA GLN A 53 9.85 -16.97 -15.94
C GLN A 53 8.58 -16.73 -16.75
N ASN A 54 7.72 -15.79 -16.34
CA ASN A 54 6.52 -15.44 -17.11
C ASN A 54 6.85 -14.95 -18.53
N TRP A 55 7.94 -14.18 -18.69
CA TRP A 55 8.43 -13.76 -20.00
C TRP A 55 8.98 -14.94 -20.81
N LEU A 56 9.76 -15.82 -20.21
CA LEU A 56 10.26 -17.02 -20.84
C LEU A 56 9.09 -17.88 -21.37
N ASP A 57 8.09 -18.14 -20.54
CA ASP A 57 6.89 -18.88 -20.90
C ASP A 57 6.15 -18.20 -22.06
N TYR A 58 6.02 -16.87 -22.04
CA TYR A 58 5.43 -16.10 -23.14
C TYR A 58 6.18 -16.30 -24.47
N TYR A 59 7.52 -16.21 -24.46
CA TYR A 59 8.33 -16.36 -25.67
C TYR A 59 8.37 -17.81 -26.16
N GLN A 60 8.39 -18.78 -25.26
CA GLN A 60 8.25 -20.20 -25.60
C GLN A 60 6.90 -20.48 -26.27
N LEU A 61 5.80 -19.99 -25.70
CA LEU A 61 4.47 -20.12 -26.30
C LEU A 61 4.38 -19.44 -27.69
N LYS A 62 5.01 -18.27 -27.84
CA LYS A 62 5.08 -17.57 -29.12
C LYS A 62 5.86 -18.36 -30.17
N HIS A 63 6.95 -19.01 -29.79
CA HIS A 63 7.73 -19.89 -30.65
C HIS A 63 6.98 -21.17 -30.99
N SER A 64 6.31 -21.80 -30.02
CA SER A 64 5.49 -23.01 -30.26
C SER A 64 4.35 -22.77 -31.25
N ARG A 65 3.79 -21.56 -31.29
CA ARG A 65 2.78 -21.17 -32.29
C ARG A 65 3.36 -20.93 -33.68
N ASN A 66 4.62 -20.52 -33.78
CA ASN A 66 5.29 -20.26 -35.04
C ASN A 66 6.74 -20.73 -35.00
N GLN A 67 6.93 -22.02 -35.29
CA GLN A 67 8.21 -22.70 -35.20
C GLN A 67 9.23 -22.24 -36.27
N SER A 68 8.78 -21.50 -37.29
CA SER A 68 9.63 -21.00 -38.38
C SER A 68 10.52 -19.82 -37.99
N LYS A 69 10.18 -19.08 -36.93
CA LYS A 69 10.92 -17.87 -36.51
C LYS A 69 11.12 -17.86 -35.00
N ARG A 70 12.37 -17.85 -34.56
CA ARG A 70 12.72 -17.64 -33.16
C ARG A 70 12.46 -16.20 -32.74
N PRO A 71 11.80 -15.97 -31.58
CA PRO A 71 11.58 -14.63 -31.07
C PRO A 71 12.90 -13.99 -30.65
N THR A 72 13.07 -12.71 -30.95
CA THR A 72 14.24 -11.93 -30.53
C THR A 72 13.81 -10.76 -29.66
N VAL A 73 14.65 -10.43 -28.68
CA VAL A 73 14.54 -9.25 -27.81
C VAL A 73 15.78 -8.39 -27.99
N LYS A 74 15.64 -7.09 -27.71
CA LYS A 74 16.79 -6.20 -27.58
C LYS A 74 17.17 -6.09 -26.11
N THR A 75 18.47 -6.08 -25.82
CA THR A 75 19.02 -6.10 -24.46
C THR A 75 18.92 -4.77 -23.69
N GLY A 76 18.71 -3.65 -24.37
CA GLY A 76 18.70 -2.33 -23.75
C GLY A 76 17.36 -1.87 -23.17
N LEU A 77 17.35 -0.63 -22.69
CA LEU A 77 16.26 -0.02 -21.92
C LEU A 77 14.90 -0.19 -22.63
N LEU A 78 13.95 -0.84 -21.95
CA LEU A 78 12.58 -1.09 -22.42
C LEU A 78 12.49 -1.78 -23.80
N GLY A 79 13.54 -2.48 -24.23
CA GLY A 79 13.58 -3.15 -25.54
C GLY A 79 13.77 -2.21 -26.73
N LEU A 80 14.19 -0.96 -26.50
CA LEU A 80 14.35 0.05 -27.56
C LEU A 80 15.76 0.03 -28.19
N CYS A 81 16.79 -0.10 -27.35
CA CYS A 81 18.20 -0.06 -27.75
C CYS A 81 18.90 -1.41 -27.49
N GLY A 82 20.06 -1.62 -28.08
CA GLY A 82 20.90 -2.81 -27.86
C GLY A 82 20.78 -3.90 -28.93
N ASP A 83 21.63 -4.92 -28.78
CA ASP A 83 21.76 -6.02 -29.73
C ASP A 83 20.54 -6.93 -29.69
N LYS A 84 20.18 -7.46 -30.87
CA LYS A 84 19.09 -8.44 -31.01
C LYS A 84 19.62 -9.82 -30.62
N VAL A 85 19.11 -10.35 -29.53
CA VAL A 85 19.45 -11.68 -29.03
C VAL A 85 18.22 -12.59 -29.03
N ASP A 86 18.45 -13.89 -29.06
CA ASP A 86 17.37 -14.89 -28.91
C ASP A 86 16.71 -14.71 -27.54
N SER A 87 15.39 -14.53 -27.53
CA SER A 87 14.66 -14.27 -26.28
C SER A 87 14.70 -15.46 -25.33
N ILE A 88 14.59 -16.68 -25.83
CA ILE A 88 14.49 -17.89 -25.01
C ILE A 88 15.83 -18.13 -24.32
N ASP A 89 16.92 -18.07 -25.09
CA ASP A 89 18.27 -18.30 -24.56
C ASP A 89 18.66 -17.16 -23.58
N PHE A 90 18.30 -15.91 -23.89
CA PHE A 90 18.51 -14.76 -23.01
C PHE A 90 17.81 -14.93 -21.65
N TYR A 91 16.49 -15.14 -21.63
CA TYR A 91 15.75 -15.30 -20.37
C TYR A 91 16.18 -16.54 -19.59
N THR A 92 16.55 -17.63 -20.27
CA THR A 92 17.07 -18.84 -19.62
C THR A 92 18.38 -18.53 -18.87
N SER A 93 19.31 -17.83 -19.52
CA SER A 93 20.59 -17.44 -18.90
C SER A 93 20.42 -16.47 -17.71
N GLU A 94 19.52 -15.49 -17.84
CA GLU A 94 19.21 -14.56 -16.75
C GLU A 94 18.51 -15.24 -15.57
N ILE A 95 17.60 -16.19 -15.82
CA ILE A 95 16.97 -16.99 -14.75
C ILE A 95 18.02 -17.82 -14.01
N GLU A 96 19.00 -18.39 -14.71
CA GLU A 96 20.10 -19.14 -14.08
C GLU A 96 20.95 -18.22 -13.20
N LYS A 97 21.30 -17.04 -13.70
CA LYS A 97 22.05 -16.02 -12.95
C LYS A 97 21.31 -15.60 -11.69
N ILE A 98 20.04 -15.20 -11.80
CA ILE A 98 19.23 -14.81 -10.63
C ILE A 98 19.06 -15.99 -9.67
N SER A 99 19.00 -17.22 -10.16
CA SER A 99 18.91 -18.40 -9.28
C SER A 99 20.17 -18.57 -8.43
N LYS A 100 21.36 -18.32 -8.99
CA LYS A 100 22.62 -18.29 -8.24
C LYS A 100 22.64 -17.15 -7.21
N ASP A 101 22.17 -15.96 -7.60
CA ASP A 101 22.07 -14.81 -6.69
C ASP A 101 21.10 -15.09 -5.52
N ILE A 102 19.97 -15.77 -5.79
CA ILE A 102 19.00 -16.19 -4.75
C ILE A 102 19.65 -17.16 -3.76
N GLU A 103 20.43 -18.13 -4.23
CA GLU A 103 21.11 -19.10 -3.35
C GLU A 103 22.17 -18.41 -2.49
N ALA A 104 23.00 -17.55 -3.09
CA ALA A 104 23.99 -16.76 -2.36
C ALA A 104 23.34 -15.86 -1.29
N GLU A 105 22.23 -15.21 -1.65
CA GLU A 105 21.49 -14.34 -0.73
C GLU A 105 20.81 -15.13 0.40
N ARG A 106 20.28 -16.32 0.10
CA ARG A 106 19.69 -17.20 1.11
C ARG A 106 20.72 -17.62 2.16
N GLU A 107 21.92 -18.00 1.73
CA GLU A 107 23.01 -18.35 2.65
C GLU A 107 23.47 -17.13 3.45
N ARG A 108 23.55 -15.94 2.82
CA ARG A 108 23.85 -14.68 3.52
C ARG A 108 22.86 -14.39 4.63
N VAL A 109 21.55 -14.50 4.36
CA VAL A 109 20.49 -14.23 5.34
C VAL A 109 20.52 -15.22 6.50
N LYS A 110 20.80 -16.51 6.23
CA LYS A 110 20.87 -17.55 7.25
C LYS A 110 22.09 -17.40 8.16
N ASN A 111 23.24 -17.03 7.60
CA ASN A 111 24.50 -16.97 8.34
C ASN A 111 24.76 -15.59 9.00
N ASN A 112 24.02 -14.54 8.60
CA ASN A 112 24.19 -13.21 9.15
C ASN A 112 23.26 -12.97 10.35
N PRO A 113 23.79 -12.84 11.59
CA PRO A 113 22.96 -12.58 12.77
C PRO A 113 22.26 -11.22 12.71
N LYS A 114 22.78 -10.24 11.96
CA LYS A 114 22.12 -8.93 11.77
C LYS A 114 20.86 -9.01 10.93
N SER A 115 20.68 -10.08 10.16
CA SER A 115 19.47 -10.33 9.39
C SER A 115 18.34 -10.90 10.24
N ILE A 116 18.64 -11.38 11.46
CA ILE A 116 17.63 -11.86 12.39
C ILE A 116 16.85 -10.66 12.94
N MET A 117 15.53 -10.74 12.82
CA MET A 117 14.65 -9.70 13.33
C MET A 117 14.25 -10.01 14.77
N PRO A 118 14.00 -9.00 15.62
CA PRO A 118 13.50 -9.19 16.98
C PRO A 118 12.00 -9.54 16.99
N ALA A 119 11.63 -10.56 16.21
CA ALA A 119 10.26 -11.01 16.03
C ALA A 119 10.23 -12.51 15.68
N ALA A 120 9.18 -13.20 16.16
CA ALA A 120 9.00 -14.64 15.98
C ALA A 120 7.51 -15.00 15.92
N PHE A 121 7.19 -16.06 15.17
CA PHE A 121 5.91 -16.74 15.30
C PHE A 121 6.02 -17.83 16.36
N VAL A 122 5.19 -17.75 17.39
CA VAL A 122 5.16 -18.72 18.48
C VAL A 122 3.86 -19.53 18.40
N SER A 123 4.03 -20.84 18.46
CA SER A 123 2.95 -21.82 18.40
C SER A 123 2.78 -22.50 19.76
N PHE A 124 1.53 -22.78 20.11
CA PHE A 124 1.12 -23.43 21.34
C PHE A 124 0.37 -24.72 21.03
N LYS A 125 0.33 -25.64 22.00
CA LYS A 125 -0.39 -26.91 21.87
C LYS A 125 -1.91 -26.73 21.85
N SER A 126 -2.44 -25.72 22.55
CA SER A 126 -3.87 -25.40 22.59
C SER A 126 -4.17 -24.02 22.03
N ARG A 127 -5.36 -23.90 21.41
CA ARG A 127 -5.92 -22.61 20.96
C ARG A 127 -6.20 -21.67 22.14
N TYR A 128 -6.59 -22.23 23.28
CA TYR A 128 -6.83 -21.47 24.51
C TYR A 128 -5.54 -20.78 24.97
N ASP A 129 -4.43 -21.51 25.02
CA ASP A 129 -3.13 -20.97 25.45
C ASP A 129 -2.64 -19.87 24.50
N ALA A 130 -2.81 -20.08 23.19
CA ALA A 130 -2.52 -19.05 22.19
C ALA A 130 -3.37 -17.78 22.39
N ALA A 131 -4.65 -17.94 22.77
CA ALA A 131 -5.54 -16.82 23.05
C ALA A 131 -5.12 -16.04 24.29
N VAL A 132 -4.78 -16.76 25.36
CA VAL A 132 -4.27 -16.15 26.61
C VAL A 132 -2.99 -15.38 26.32
N CYS A 133 -2.03 -15.98 25.60
CA CYS A 133 -0.78 -15.30 25.25
C CYS A 133 -1.02 -14.05 24.39
N ALA A 134 -1.88 -14.11 23.37
CA ALA A 134 -2.14 -12.98 22.48
C ALA A 134 -2.88 -11.80 23.15
N GLN A 135 -3.59 -12.03 24.26
CA GLN A 135 -4.40 -11.01 24.94
C GLN A 135 -3.76 -10.47 26.23
N THR A 136 -2.74 -11.14 26.76
CA THR A 136 -2.10 -10.76 28.03
C THR A 136 -0.80 -9.98 27.80
N GLN A 137 -0.55 -9.02 28.68
CA GLN A 137 0.73 -8.31 28.74
C GLN A 137 1.78 -9.26 29.32
N GLN A 138 2.84 -9.56 28.56
CA GLN A 138 3.83 -10.57 28.95
C GLN A 138 4.88 -10.06 29.95
N THR A 139 5.14 -8.75 29.99
CA THR A 139 6.22 -8.15 30.79
C THR A 139 5.83 -6.78 31.33
N ARG A 140 6.58 -6.28 32.32
CA ARG A 140 6.34 -4.99 32.97
C ARG A 140 6.38 -3.80 32.00
N ASN A 141 7.23 -3.86 30.97
CA ASN A 141 7.32 -2.82 29.96
C ASN A 141 6.33 -3.11 28.81
N PRO A 142 5.36 -2.22 28.53
CA PRO A 142 4.33 -2.45 27.50
C PRO A 142 4.84 -2.32 26.06
N THR A 143 6.12 -2.00 25.85
CA THR A 143 6.69 -1.82 24.51
C THR A 143 7.50 -3.02 24.02
N ILE A 144 7.84 -3.97 24.89
CA ILE A 144 8.65 -5.15 24.55
C ILE A 144 7.79 -6.43 24.69
N TRP A 145 8.20 -7.51 24.03
CA TRP A 145 7.44 -8.77 24.00
C TRP A 145 5.98 -8.57 23.59
N LEU A 146 5.77 -7.78 22.53
CA LEU A 146 4.45 -7.46 22.01
C LEU A 146 3.85 -8.70 21.35
N THR A 147 2.80 -9.25 21.95
CA THR A 147 2.08 -10.40 21.46
C THR A 147 0.82 -9.97 20.75
N GLU A 148 0.68 -10.37 19.48
CA GLU A 148 -0.49 -10.11 18.66
C GLU A 148 -0.99 -11.41 18.03
N TRP A 149 -2.26 -11.42 17.64
CA TRP A 149 -2.79 -12.50 16.82
C TRP A 149 -2.01 -12.58 15.52
N ALA A 150 -1.38 -13.73 15.26
CA ALA A 150 -0.71 -13.96 14.00
C ALA A 150 -1.78 -14.03 12.90
N PRO A 151 -1.67 -13.23 11.83
CA PRO A 151 -2.57 -13.35 10.69
C PRO A 151 -2.31 -14.68 9.96
N ASP A 152 -3.23 -15.06 9.07
CA ASP A 152 -3.02 -16.21 8.19
C ASP A 152 -1.72 -16.03 7.38
N PRO A 153 -0.90 -17.08 7.16
CA PRO A 153 0.35 -16.97 6.41
C PRO A 153 0.24 -16.29 5.04
N ARG A 154 -0.93 -16.38 4.39
CA ARG A 154 -1.24 -15.73 3.10
C ARG A 154 -1.61 -14.25 3.26
N ASP A 155 -2.09 -13.86 4.43
CA ASP A 155 -2.47 -12.49 4.80
C ASP A 155 -1.30 -11.72 5.43
N VAL A 156 -0.19 -12.38 5.77
CA VAL A 156 1.03 -11.72 6.27
C VAL A 156 1.66 -10.85 5.18
N TYR A 157 1.86 -9.57 5.48
CA TYR A 157 2.65 -8.66 4.65
C TYR A 157 4.11 -8.60 5.14
N TRP A 158 4.93 -9.50 4.60
CA TRP A 158 6.30 -9.78 5.06
C TRP A 158 7.23 -8.56 5.10
N GLN A 159 7.14 -7.68 4.10
CA GLN A 159 8.02 -6.50 3.99
C GLN A 159 7.93 -5.54 5.19
N ASN A 160 6.79 -5.52 5.88
CA ASN A 160 6.58 -4.63 7.03
C ASN A 160 6.99 -5.25 8.36
N LEU A 161 7.22 -6.56 8.43
CA LEU A 161 7.63 -7.21 9.67
C LEU A 161 9.03 -6.73 10.11
N ALA A 162 9.90 -6.39 9.15
CA ALA A 162 11.28 -5.94 9.38
C ALA A 162 11.37 -4.54 10.02
N ILE A 163 10.26 -3.83 10.18
CA ILE A 163 10.25 -2.45 10.64
C ILE A 163 10.33 -2.40 12.17
N PRO A 164 11.33 -1.72 12.78
CA PRO A 164 11.43 -1.56 14.22
C PRO A 164 10.26 -0.78 14.82
N PHE A 165 9.84 -1.14 16.04
CA PHE A 165 8.68 -0.56 16.70
C PHE A 165 8.72 0.98 16.80
N VAL A 166 9.87 1.54 17.21
CA VAL A 166 10.04 3.01 17.36
C VAL A 166 9.80 3.74 16.04
N THR A 167 10.23 3.15 14.91
CA THR A 167 10.05 3.76 13.59
C THR A 167 8.60 3.72 13.10
N LEU A 168 7.76 2.80 13.60
CA LEU A 168 6.35 2.73 13.24
C LEU A 168 5.59 3.99 13.67
N THR A 169 5.88 4.53 14.85
CA THR A 169 5.24 5.75 15.36
C THR A 169 5.55 6.95 14.47
N VAL A 170 6.82 7.12 14.09
CA VAL A 170 7.26 8.20 13.19
C VAL A 170 6.64 8.05 11.81
N ARG A 171 6.63 6.83 11.24
CA ARG A 171 6.00 6.56 9.94
C ARG A 171 4.51 6.88 9.94
N ARG A 172 3.77 6.50 10.99
CA ARG A 172 2.35 6.81 11.15
C ARG A 172 2.11 8.32 11.24
N LEU A 173 2.96 9.05 11.96
CA LEU A 173 2.88 10.51 12.03
C LEU A 173 3.09 11.16 10.66
N ILE A 174 4.13 10.75 9.93
CA ILE A 174 4.43 11.23 8.58
C ILE A 174 3.23 10.98 7.64
N ILE A 175 2.65 9.78 7.68
CA ILE A 175 1.50 9.44 6.84
C ILE A 175 0.24 10.19 7.25
N ALA A 176 0.04 10.46 8.55
CA ALA A 176 -1.07 11.30 9.00
C ALA A 176 -0.96 12.74 8.45
N VAL A 177 0.24 13.33 8.51
CA VAL A 177 0.51 14.66 7.93
C VAL A 177 0.37 14.64 6.41
N ALA A 178 0.93 13.63 5.73
CA ALA A 178 0.79 13.48 4.28
C ALA A 178 -0.68 13.31 3.86
N PHE A 179 -1.49 12.59 4.66
CA PHE A 179 -2.92 12.41 4.40
C PHE A 179 -3.71 13.71 4.58
N PHE A 180 -3.34 14.54 5.56
CA PHE A 180 -3.89 15.87 5.72
C PHE A 180 -3.63 16.73 4.48
N PHE A 181 -2.39 16.80 4.00
CA PHE A 181 -2.06 17.55 2.78
C PHE A 181 -2.73 16.97 1.53
N LEU A 182 -2.77 15.64 1.39
CA LEU A 182 -3.49 14.99 0.30
C LEU A 182 -4.95 15.42 0.29
N THR A 183 -5.60 15.45 1.46
CA THR A 183 -7.00 15.87 1.62
C THR A 183 -7.18 17.34 1.23
N PHE A 184 -6.29 18.23 1.68
CA PHE A 184 -6.34 19.65 1.38
C PHE A 184 -6.10 19.96 -0.11
N PHE A 185 -5.05 19.42 -0.71
CA PHE A 185 -4.74 19.67 -2.13
C PHE A 185 -5.77 19.05 -3.09
N PHE A 186 -6.46 17.99 -2.68
CA PHE A 186 -7.53 17.40 -3.50
C PHE A 186 -8.80 18.25 -3.58
N MET A 187 -8.92 19.31 -2.76
CA MET A 187 -9.99 20.31 -2.93
C MET A 187 -9.87 21.03 -4.28
N ILE A 188 -8.66 21.19 -4.84
CA ILE A 188 -8.43 21.90 -6.10
C ILE A 188 -9.06 21.13 -7.29
N PRO A 189 -8.77 19.83 -7.52
CA PRO A 189 -9.48 19.05 -8.54
C PRO A 189 -10.99 19.01 -8.35
N ILE A 190 -11.48 18.99 -7.11
CA ILE A 190 -12.92 18.96 -6.82
C ILE A 190 -13.56 20.28 -7.18
N ALA A 191 -12.96 21.41 -6.79
CA ALA A 191 -13.41 22.73 -7.20
C ALA A 191 -13.42 22.88 -8.73
N PHE A 192 -12.41 22.34 -9.42
CA PHE A 192 -12.39 22.27 -10.88
C PHE A 192 -13.59 21.48 -11.44
N VAL A 193 -13.87 20.29 -10.91
CA VAL A 193 -15.04 19.50 -11.33
C VAL A 193 -16.36 20.23 -11.05
N GLN A 194 -16.49 20.91 -9.92
CA GLN A 194 -17.67 21.71 -9.60
C GLN A 194 -17.81 22.92 -10.53
N SER A 195 -16.70 23.54 -10.95
CA SER A 195 -16.74 24.60 -11.95
C SER A 195 -17.23 24.09 -13.32
N LEU A 196 -16.91 22.84 -13.68
CA LEU A 196 -17.44 22.21 -14.89
C LEU A 196 -18.94 21.89 -14.79
N ALA A 197 -19.48 21.75 -13.58
CA ALA A 197 -20.92 21.59 -13.36
C ALA A 197 -21.70 22.90 -13.54
N ASN A 198 -21.02 24.06 -13.52
CA ASN A 198 -21.63 25.37 -13.72
C ASN A 198 -21.33 25.90 -15.13
N ILE A 199 -22.33 25.81 -16.01
CA ILE A 199 -22.20 26.25 -17.41
C ILE A 199 -21.88 27.74 -17.54
N ALA A 200 -22.39 28.59 -16.63
CA ALA A 200 -22.08 30.03 -16.65
C ALA A 200 -20.59 30.30 -16.37
N ALA A 201 -19.95 29.45 -15.56
CA ALA A 201 -18.51 29.52 -15.31
C ALA A 201 -17.71 29.06 -16.54
N ILE A 202 -18.15 28.01 -17.24
CA ILE A 202 -17.53 27.52 -18.47
C ILE A 202 -17.65 28.53 -19.61
N GLU A 203 -18.84 29.10 -19.83
CA GLU A 203 -19.09 30.10 -20.88
C GLU A 203 -18.25 31.37 -20.71
N LYS A 204 -17.91 31.70 -19.45
CA LYS A 204 -17.04 32.83 -19.11
C LYS A 204 -15.55 32.48 -19.22
N ALA A 205 -15.15 31.27 -18.83
CA ALA A 205 -13.75 30.83 -18.87
C ALA A 205 -13.27 30.42 -20.27
N VAL A 206 -14.17 29.88 -21.10
CA VAL A 206 -13.84 29.30 -22.41
C VAL A 206 -14.85 29.73 -23.49
N PRO A 207 -14.79 30.99 -23.95
CA PRO A 207 -15.83 31.59 -24.81
C PRO A 207 -15.98 30.92 -26.18
N PHE A 208 -15.00 30.15 -26.66
CA PHE A 208 -15.09 29.42 -27.94
C PHE A 208 -16.00 28.19 -27.89
N LEU A 209 -16.35 27.67 -26.69
CA LEU A 209 -17.30 26.56 -26.55
C LEU A 209 -18.78 26.99 -26.56
N LYS A 210 -19.07 28.30 -26.48
CA LYS A 210 -20.45 28.83 -26.49
C LYS A 210 -21.35 28.25 -27.58
N PRO A 211 -20.97 28.27 -28.88
CA PRO A 211 -21.83 27.73 -29.95
C PRO A 211 -22.04 26.20 -29.87
N ILE A 212 -21.15 25.45 -29.21
CA ILE A 212 -21.27 24.00 -29.00
C ILE A 212 -22.18 23.69 -27.80
N ILE A 213 -22.12 24.53 -26.77
CA ILE A 213 -22.92 24.40 -25.54
C ILE A 213 -24.40 24.80 -25.79
N GLU A 214 -24.64 25.77 -26.67
CA GLU A 214 -25.99 26.20 -27.07
C GLU A 214 -26.70 25.21 -28.03
N ALA A 215 -25.99 24.19 -28.53
CA ALA A 215 -26.60 23.14 -29.35
C ALA A 215 -27.61 22.29 -28.53
N HIS A 216 -28.74 21.98 -29.15
CA HIS A 216 -29.90 21.38 -28.48
C HIS A 216 -29.55 20.09 -27.72
N GLY A 217 -29.81 20.05 -26.42
CA GLY A 217 -29.63 18.87 -25.55
C GLY A 217 -28.21 18.60 -25.02
N ILE A 218 -27.17 19.21 -25.60
CA ILE A 218 -25.77 19.01 -25.17
C ILE A 218 -25.52 19.63 -23.79
N LYS A 219 -26.14 20.79 -23.53
CA LYS A 219 -26.08 21.51 -22.24
C LYS A 219 -26.46 20.61 -21.05
N SER A 220 -27.57 19.88 -21.15
CA SER A 220 -28.07 19.01 -20.08
C SER A 220 -27.18 17.77 -19.86
N ILE A 221 -26.57 17.24 -20.93
CA ILE A 221 -25.64 16.11 -20.85
C ILE A 221 -24.34 16.53 -20.18
N ILE A 222 -23.78 17.68 -20.58
CA ILE A 222 -22.57 18.24 -19.98
C ILE A 222 -22.81 18.52 -18.50
N GLN A 223 -23.92 19.16 -18.13
CA GLN A 223 -24.20 19.52 -16.74
C GLN A 223 -24.47 18.30 -15.84
N GLY A 224 -25.14 17.27 -16.36
CA GLY A 224 -25.55 16.10 -15.59
C GLY A 224 -24.50 14.99 -15.49
N PHE A 225 -23.72 14.75 -16.55
CA PHE A 225 -22.83 13.58 -16.64
C PHE A 225 -21.34 13.92 -16.55
N LEU A 226 -20.90 15.04 -17.15
CA LEU A 226 -19.48 15.35 -17.27
C LEU A 226 -18.78 15.52 -15.90
N PRO A 227 -19.34 16.23 -14.91
CA PRO A 227 -18.74 16.36 -13.59
C PRO A 227 -18.62 15.01 -12.88
N GLY A 228 -19.64 14.14 -13.03
CA GLY A 228 -19.64 12.80 -12.43
C GLY A 228 -18.54 11.90 -12.99
N ILE A 229 -18.34 11.91 -14.31
CA ILE A 229 -17.26 11.15 -14.97
C ILE A 229 -15.90 11.72 -14.58
N ALA A 230 -15.74 13.04 -14.61
CA ALA A 230 -14.49 13.70 -14.23
C ALA A 230 -14.11 13.39 -12.77
N LEU A 231 -15.06 13.49 -11.83
CA LEU A 231 -14.84 13.12 -10.43
C LEU A 231 -14.44 11.65 -10.30
N LYS A 232 -15.12 10.75 -11.02
CA LYS A 232 -14.81 9.32 -10.99
C LYS A 232 -13.38 9.04 -11.45
N ILE A 233 -12.90 9.70 -12.51
CA ILE A 233 -11.52 9.57 -13.00
C ILE A 233 -10.52 9.96 -11.90
N PHE A 234 -10.73 11.08 -11.22
CA PHE A 234 -9.88 11.49 -10.10
C PHE A 234 -9.92 10.51 -8.92
N LEU A 235 -11.10 9.96 -8.63
CA LEU A 235 -11.29 9.01 -7.53
C LEU A 235 -10.72 7.61 -7.81
N ILE A 236 -10.52 7.20 -9.07
CA ILE A 236 -9.92 5.89 -9.39
C ILE A 236 -8.44 5.82 -8.97
N LEU A 237 -7.72 6.94 -9.04
CA LEU A 237 -6.32 7.00 -8.64
C LEU A 237 -6.14 6.92 -7.11
N LEU A 238 -7.12 7.43 -6.35
CA LEU A 238 -7.00 7.63 -4.92
C LEU A 238 -6.80 6.34 -4.09
N PRO A 239 -7.56 5.24 -4.31
CA PRO A 239 -7.33 3.98 -3.60
C PRO A 239 -5.89 3.46 -3.72
N THR A 240 -5.26 3.63 -4.89
CA THR A 240 -3.87 3.23 -5.12
C THR A 240 -2.91 4.04 -4.25
N ILE A 241 -3.10 5.36 -4.21
CA ILE A 241 -2.31 6.26 -3.34
C ILE A 241 -2.49 5.89 -1.86
N LEU A 242 -3.73 5.72 -1.41
CA LEU A 242 -4.04 5.38 -0.01
C LEU A 242 -3.51 3.99 0.39
N MET A 243 -3.48 3.04 -0.55
CA MET A 243 -2.86 1.74 -0.33
C MET A 243 -1.33 1.86 -0.16
N ILE A 244 -0.66 2.66 -1.00
CA ILE A 244 0.78 2.92 -0.87
C ILE A 244 1.09 3.58 0.48
N MET A 245 0.29 4.57 0.88
CA MET A 245 0.42 5.22 2.19
C MET A 245 0.27 4.22 3.33
N SER A 246 -0.75 3.35 3.27
CA SER A 246 -1.00 2.33 4.29
C SER A 246 0.14 1.31 4.35
N LYS A 247 0.70 0.90 3.21
CA LYS A 247 1.88 0.02 3.16
C LYS A 247 3.09 0.64 3.87
N PHE A 248 3.32 1.93 3.69
CA PHE A 248 4.42 2.65 4.35
C PHE A 248 4.29 2.72 5.88
N GLU A 249 3.06 2.75 6.42
CA GLU A 249 2.81 2.80 7.88
C GLU A 249 3.28 1.56 8.64
N GLY A 250 3.53 0.44 7.96
CA GLY A 250 4.09 -0.74 8.60
C GLY A 250 3.05 -1.67 9.25
N PHE A 251 1.85 -1.82 8.68
CA PHE A 251 0.93 -2.88 9.12
C PHE A 251 1.42 -4.26 8.68
N ILE A 252 1.18 -5.25 9.55
CA ILE A 252 1.68 -6.63 9.40
C ILE A 252 0.79 -7.50 8.53
N SER A 253 -0.49 -7.16 8.35
CA SER A 253 -1.45 -7.96 7.58
C SER A 253 -2.05 -7.16 6.43
N ILE A 254 -2.32 -7.85 5.32
CA ILE A 254 -2.96 -7.28 4.13
C ILE A 254 -4.37 -6.82 4.50
N SER A 255 -5.11 -7.63 5.27
CA SER A 255 -6.41 -7.28 5.84
C SER A 255 -6.39 -5.96 6.64
N SER A 256 -5.36 -5.73 7.46
CA SER A 256 -5.22 -4.48 8.22
C SER A 256 -4.87 -3.30 7.33
N LEU A 257 -4.03 -3.51 6.32
CA LEU A 257 -3.70 -2.50 5.29
C LEU A 257 -4.94 -2.06 4.54
N GLU A 258 -5.74 -3.01 4.06
CA GLU A 258 -6.98 -2.77 3.34
C GLU A 258 -8.01 -2.06 4.20
N ARG A 259 -8.21 -2.52 5.45
CA ARG A 259 -9.10 -1.86 6.40
C ARG A 259 -8.69 -0.42 6.64
N ARG A 260 -7.40 -0.16 6.87
CA ARG A 260 -6.87 1.20 7.08
C ARG A 260 -7.04 2.09 5.85
N SER A 261 -6.74 1.55 4.67
CA SER A 261 -6.91 2.25 3.39
C SER A 261 -8.38 2.61 3.15
N ALA A 262 -9.30 1.69 3.41
CA ALA A 262 -10.73 1.91 3.29
C ALA A 262 -11.24 2.96 4.29
N THR A 263 -10.79 2.92 5.55
CA THR A 263 -11.14 3.95 6.54
C THR A 263 -10.67 5.34 6.09
N ARG A 264 -9.44 5.46 5.57
CA ARG A 264 -8.94 6.73 5.02
C ARG A 264 -9.73 7.20 3.82
N TYR A 265 -10.07 6.27 2.92
CA TYR A 265 -10.87 6.59 1.74
C TYR A 265 -12.26 7.07 2.13
N HIS A 266 -12.87 6.47 3.15
CA HIS A 266 -14.14 6.92 3.69
C HIS A 266 -14.03 8.32 4.31
N LEU A 267 -13.02 8.57 5.15
CA LEU A 267 -12.76 9.89 5.73
C LEU A 267 -12.51 10.94 4.64
N PHE A 268 -11.74 10.60 3.62
CA PHE A 268 -11.50 11.46 2.47
C PHE A 268 -12.80 11.81 1.77
N LYS A 269 -13.66 10.83 1.47
CA LYS A 269 -14.96 11.08 0.85
C LYS A 269 -15.84 11.97 1.71
N LEU A 270 -15.86 11.73 3.02
CA LEU A 270 -16.64 12.52 3.97
C LEU A 270 -16.19 13.99 3.97
N VAL A 271 -14.88 14.24 4.05
CA VAL A 271 -14.35 15.60 4.11
C VAL A 271 -14.42 16.31 2.75
N ASN A 272 -13.93 15.69 1.69
CA ASN A 272 -13.78 16.35 0.39
C ASN A 272 -15.04 16.30 -0.47
N VAL A 273 -15.66 15.12 -0.59
CA VAL A 273 -16.80 14.93 -1.50
C VAL A 273 -18.08 15.39 -0.84
N PHE A 274 -18.30 15.05 0.43
CA PHE A 274 -19.52 15.44 1.14
C PHE A 274 -19.41 16.85 1.74
N LEU A 275 -18.55 17.07 2.75
CA LEU A 275 -18.43 18.38 3.40
C LEU A 275 -17.91 19.46 2.44
N GLY A 276 -16.89 19.16 1.64
CA GLY A 276 -16.33 20.10 0.67
C GLY A 276 -17.35 20.56 -0.37
N SER A 277 -18.20 19.65 -0.87
CA SER A 277 -19.27 20.02 -1.81
C SER A 277 -20.39 20.81 -1.13
N ILE A 278 -20.75 20.49 0.12
CA ILE A 278 -21.75 21.28 0.87
C ILE A 278 -21.24 22.69 1.10
N VAL A 279 -20.04 22.85 1.67
CA VAL A 279 -19.45 24.16 1.97
C VAL A 279 -19.26 24.99 0.70
N THR A 280 -18.74 24.40 -0.37
CA THR A 280 -18.56 25.10 -1.64
C THR A 280 -19.91 25.44 -2.27
N GLY A 281 -20.88 24.53 -2.22
CA GLY A 281 -22.22 24.73 -2.74
C GLY A 281 -22.96 25.85 -2.02
N THR A 282 -22.95 25.86 -0.68
CA THR A 282 -23.58 26.91 0.13
C THR A 282 -22.86 28.24 -0.03
N ALA A 283 -21.53 28.25 0.00
CA ALA A 283 -20.73 29.46 -0.21
C ALA A 283 -21.00 30.10 -1.59
N LEU A 284 -21.15 29.30 -2.65
CA LEU A 284 -21.48 29.80 -3.99
C LEU A 284 -22.94 30.26 -4.11
N GLN A 285 -23.89 29.54 -3.50
CA GLN A 285 -25.31 29.91 -3.51
C GLN A 285 -25.57 31.21 -2.74
N GLN A 286 -24.91 31.39 -1.60
CA GLN A 286 -25.04 32.59 -0.77
C GLN A 286 -23.97 33.65 -1.05
N LEU A 287 -23.10 33.44 -2.03
CA LEU A 287 -22.02 34.38 -2.35
C LEU A 287 -22.56 35.78 -2.64
N HIS A 288 -23.67 35.87 -3.37
CA HIS A 288 -24.32 37.13 -3.69
C HIS A 288 -24.81 37.83 -2.42
N THR A 289 -25.43 37.09 -1.50
CA THR A 289 -25.88 37.57 -0.18
C THR A 289 -24.70 38.00 0.68
N PHE A 290 -23.64 37.19 0.80
CA PHE A 290 -22.44 37.52 1.58
C PHE A 290 -21.66 38.74 1.06
N ILE A 291 -21.73 39.03 -0.24
CA ILE A 291 -21.05 40.19 -0.83
C ILE A 291 -21.88 41.47 -0.63
N HIS A 292 -23.21 41.38 -0.62
CA HIS A 292 -24.11 42.55 -0.64
C HIS A 292 -24.75 42.86 0.73
N GLU A 293 -24.87 41.89 1.63
CA GLU A 293 -25.41 42.07 2.99
C GLU A 293 -24.30 41.94 4.03
N SER A 294 -24.24 42.89 4.97
CA SER A 294 -23.23 42.92 6.03
C SER A 294 -23.56 41.93 7.14
N ALA A 295 -22.53 41.36 7.80
CA ALA A 295 -22.69 40.34 8.85
C ALA A 295 -23.52 40.78 10.08
N THR A 296 -23.96 42.05 10.15
CA THR A 296 -24.66 42.67 11.28
C THR A 296 -26.18 42.54 11.21
N GLU A 297 -26.76 42.09 10.09
CA GLU A 297 -28.22 41.92 9.95
C GLU A 297 -28.76 40.56 10.42
N TYR A 298 -27.90 39.63 10.82
CA TYR A 298 -28.33 38.40 11.49
C TYR A 298 -28.62 38.66 12.97
N VAL A 299 -29.76 39.29 13.25
CA VAL A 299 -30.39 39.23 14.58
C VAL A 299 -31.16 37.91 14.67
N LEU A 300 -30.82 37.12 15.69
CA LEU A 300 -31.44 35.84 16.07
C LEU A 300 -32.98 35.86 16.09
#